data_AF-A0A7C6HUK9-F1
#
_entry.id   AF-A0A7C6HUK9-F1
#
_cell.length_a   1.000
_cell.length_b   1.000
_cell.length_c   1.000
_cell.angle_alpha   90.00
_cell.angle_beta   90.00
_cell.angle_gamma   90.00
#
_symmetry.space_group_name_H-M   'P 1'
#
loop_
_entity.id
_entity.type
_entity.pdbx_description
1 polymer ?
#
loop_
_entity_poly.entity_id
_entity_poly.type
_entity_poly.pdbx_seq_one_letter_code
_entity_poly.pdbx_strand_id
1 'polypeptide(L)'
;MKVKGVGALKYTVNWVEKNMGVTRKTLRIYEEKGLMDKSAIQNPDNKYREYSDEDIERIWCYRLLQGVGYSLNEIVEMTQNVNYDFQASLSEKIKDLERKRFEIEQYIGFAKSLKLTGTFPLPKKMGSIRFEEFMKYARENMNVDADPQMSMLHSLVETTLNKTDSDLTEADLEQIETFISNADADLTDGFIIGEYYTQLAERKKLDVSNTGVQALVNSIYMYYCENLFTEESIERMTPQKFARYIVQIFTSGDISILYERIYGKDGCKFIAEALACFGGYSSVNEIDKPSKY
;
A
#
# COMPACT_ATOMS: atom_id res chain seq x y z
N MET A 1 27.84 13.64 -32.67
CA MET A 1 29.13 13.49 -31.96
C MET A 1 30.20 13.04 -32.94
N LYS A 2 31.36 13.71 -32.99
CA LYS A 2 32.50 13.30 -33.84
C LYS A 2 33.15 12.04 -33.25
N VAL A 3 33.37 11.02 -34.07
CA VAL A 3 34.07 9.78 -33.70
C VAL A 3 35.56 10.10 -33.51
N LYS A 4 36.03 10.12 -32.26
CA LYS A 4 37.46 10.09 -31.92
C LYS A 4 37.96 8.64 -32.08
N GLY A 5 39.24 8.50 -32.41
CA GLY A 5 39.89 7.26 -32.85
C GLY A 5 39.72 6.08 -31.90
N VAL A 6 39.84 4.88 -32.47
CA VAL A 6 39.72 3.58 -31.79
C VAL A 6 40.67 3.54 -30.59
N GLY A 7 40.12 3.61 -29.37
CA GLY A 7 40.88 3.46 -28.13
C GLY A 7 41.48 2.05 -28.01
N ALA A 8 42.55 1.92 -27.22
CA ALA A 8 43.20 0.63 -27.02
C ALA A 8 42.25 -0.35 -26.32
N LEU A 9 42.11 -1.56 -26.88
CA LEU A 9 41.35 -2.64 -26.26
C LEU A 9 42.04 -3.08 -24.96
N LYS A 10 41.29 -3.09 -23.86
CA LYS A 10 41.87 -3.27 -22.52
C LYS A 10 41.03 -4.14 -21.59
N TYR A 11 39.71 -4.03 -21.66
CA TYR A 11 38.83 -4.66 -20.67
C TYR A 11 38.24 -5.94 -21.22
N THR A 12 38.41 -7.05 -20.49
CA THR A 12 37.80 -8.32 -20.86
C THR A 12 36.34 -8.38 -20.45
N VAL A 13 35.58 -9.31 -21.04
CA VAL A 13 34.20 -9.62 -20.61
C VAL A 13 34.13 -9.93 -19.11
N ASN A 14 35.12 -10.64 -18.56
CA ASN A 14 35.18 -10.94 -17.13
C ASN A 14 35.36 -9.66 -16.28
N TRP A 15 36.15 -8.70 -16.76
CA TRP A 15 36.30 -7.41 -16.09
C TRP A 15 34.97 -6.65 -16.07
N VAL A 16 34.26 -6.61 -17.19
CA VAL A 16 32.95 -5.94 -17.30
C VAL A 16 31.91 -6.60 -16.39
N GLU A 17 31.88 -7.92 -16.35
CA GLU A 17 30.98 -8.70 -15.49
C GLU A 17 31.27 -8.42 -14.00
N LYS A 18 32.54 -8.47 -13.59
CA LYS A 18 32.96 -8.28 -12.20
C LYS A 18 32.82 -6.84 -11.70
N ASN A 19 33.12 -5.85 -12.53
CA ASN A 19 33.22 -4.45 -12.09
C ASN A 19 31.97 -3.62 -12.44
N MET A 20 31.22 -4.00 -13.49
CA MET A 20 30.03 -3.26 -13.91
C MET A 20 28.73 -4.06 -13.67
N GLY A 21 28.81 -5.33 -13.24
CA GLY A 21 27.64 -6.18 -13.06
C GLY A 21 26.86 -6.41 -14.37
N VAL A 22 27.53 -6.33 -15.52
CA VAL A 22 26.91 -6.55 -16.83
C VAL A 22 27.19 -7.97 -17.27
N THR A 23 26.15 -8.79 -17.33
CA THR A 23 26.29 -10.20 -17.70
C THR A 23 26.71 -10.36 -19.16
N ARG A 24 27.35 -11.48 -19.48
CA ARG A 24 27.68 -11.85 -20.87
C ARG A 24 26.45 -11.88 -21.78
N LYS A 25 25.29 -12.28 -21.24
CA LYS A 25 24.01 -12.28 -21.96
C LYS A 25 23.61 -10.86 -22.34
N THR A 26 23.74 -9.91 -21.42
CA THR A 26 23.45 -8.48 -21.67
C THR A 26 24.37 -7.91 -22.75
N LEU A 27 25.68 -8.20 -22.70
CA LEU A 27 26.63 -7.75 -23.72
C LEU A 27 26.29 -8.30 -25.11
N ARG A 28 25.89 -9.58 -25.21
CA ARG A 28 25.41 -10.16 -26.47
C ARG A 28 24.15 -9.46 -26.98
N ILE A 29 23.21 -9.12 -26.11
CA ILE A 29 22.01 -8.37 -26.50
C ILE A 29 22.39 -6.98 -27.05
N TYR A 30 23.38 -6.31 -26.46
CA TYR A 30 23.86 -5.02 -26.99
C TYR A 30 24.48 -5.17 -28.39
N GLU A 31 25.26 -6.22 -28.62
CA GLU A 31 25.79 -6.56 -29.94
C GLU A 31 24.66 -6.85 -30.95
N GLU A 32 23.70 -7.70 -30.58
CA GLU A 32 22.55 -8.08 -31.42
C GLU A 32 21.67 -6.88 -31.79
N LYS A 33 21.54 -5.90 -30.88
CA LYS A 33 20.79 -4.66 -31.12
C LYS A 33 21.60 -3.57 -31.80
N GLY A 34 22.86 -3.82 -32.16
CA GLY A 34 23.73 -2.84 -32.82
C GLY A 34 24.14 -1.67 -31.92
N LEU A 35 24.03 -1.82 -30.59
CA LEU A 35 24.51 -0.86 -29.61
C LEU A 35 26.03 -0.96 -29.42
N MET A 36 26.60 -2.13 -29.71
CA MET A 36 28.03 -2.38 -29.73
C MET A 36 28.42 -3.02 -31.06
N ASP A 37 29.46 -2.50 -31.71
CA ASP A 37 29.98 -3.10 -32.93
C ASP A 37 30.88 -4.29 -32.57
N LYS A 38 30.40 -5.48 -32.91
CA LYS A 38 31.12 -6.74 -32.69
C LYS A 38 32.50 -6.76 -33.34
N SER A 39 32.66 -6.11 -34.50
CA SER A 39 33.93 -6.08 -35.22
C SER A 39 34.96 -5.15 -34.56
N ALA A 40 34.50 -4.11 -33.87
CA ALA A 40 35.36 -3.17 -33.15
C ALA A 40 35.86 -3.73 -31.81
N ILE A 41 35.06 -4.57 -31.13
CA ILE A 41 35.39 -5.14 -29.81
C ILE A 41 36.06 -6.52 -29.88
N GLN A 42 36.29 -7.05 -31.08
CA GLN A 42 36.99 -8.33 -31.23
C GLN A 42 38.48 -8.09 -31.40
N ASN A 43 39.28 -8.56 -30.44
CA ASN A 43 40.72 -8.43 -30.52
C ASN A 43 41.24 -9.17 -31.78
N PRO A 44 41.99 -8.49 -32.66
CA PRO A 44 42.46 -9.07 -33.92
C PRO A 44 43.31 -10.34 -33.75
N ASP A 45 44.09 -10.40 -32.67
CA ASP A 45 45.12 -11.41 -32.42
C ASP A 45 44.54 -12.68 -31.78
N ASN A 46 43.74 -12.52 -30.72
CA ASN A 46 43.26 -13.64 -29.91
C ASN A 46 41.78 -13.99 -30.13
N LYS A 47 41.05 -13.18 -30.94
CA LYS A 47 39.62 -13.30 -31.26
C LYS A 47 38.66 -13.21 -30.07
N TYR A 48 39.15 -12.93 -28.85
CA TYR A 48 38.32 -12.66 -27.68
C TYR A 48 37.72 -11.25 -27.74
N ARG A 49 36.64 -11.06 -26.97
CA ARG A 49 36.02 -9.76 -26.78
C ARG A 49 36.83 -8.95 -25.79
N GLU A 50 37.31 -7.81 -26.23
CA GLU A 50 37.99 -6.81 -25.42
C GLU A 50 37.37 -5.45 -25.74
N TYR A 51 37.17 -4.63 -24.71
CA TYR A 51 36.49 -3.34 -24.80
C TYR A 51 37.52 -2.23 -24.60
N SER A 52 37.38 -1.14 -25.36
CA SER A 52 38.14 0.10 -25.12
C SER A 52 37.54 0.90 -23.96
N ASP A 53 38.21 1.98 -23.55
CA ASP A 53 37.64 2.91 -22.57
C ASP A 53 36.30 3.50 -23.07
N GLU A 54 36.19 3.85 -24.36
CA GLU A 54 34.96 4.39 -24.95
C GLU A 54 33.81 3.37 -24.97
N ASP A 55 34.12 2.09 -25.18
CA ASP A 55 33.14 1.01 -25.10
C ASP A 55 32.60 0.85 -23.67
N ILE A 56 33.49 0.95 -22.67
CA ILE A 56 33.11 0.91 -21.26
C ILE A 56 32.24 2.12 -20.89
N GLU A 57 32.59 3.33 -21.33
CA GLU A 57 31.77 4.53 -21.14
C GLU A 57 30.40 4.37 -21.79
N ARG A 58 30.33 3.79 -22.99
CA ARG A 58 29.07 3.53 -23.69
C ARG A 58 28.20 2.52 -22.94
N ILE A 59 28.78 1.40 -22.50
CA ILE A 59 28.08 0.41 -21.67
C ILE A 59 27.56 1.07 -20.39
N TRP A 60 28.35 1.93 -19.76
CA TRP A 60 27.95 2.68 -18.57
C TRP A 60 26.75 3.58 -18.84
N CYS A 61 26.77 4.37 -19.91
CA CYS A 61 25.64 5.21 -20.32
C CYS A 61 24.36 4.40 -20.56
N TYR A 62 24.45 3.25 -21.21
CA TYR A 62 23.28 2.38 -21.41
C TYR A 62 22.72 1.88 -20.08
N ARG A 63 23.58 1.47 -19.14
CA ARG A 63 23.14 1.05 -17.82
C ARG A 63 22.50 2.20 -17.03
N LEU A 64 23.01 3.41 -17.16
CA LEU A 64 22.42 4.61 -16.55
C LEU A 64 21.00 4.87 -17.08
N LEU A 65 20.82 4.85 -18.40
CA LEU A 65 19.50 5.03 -19.03
C LEU A 65 18.52 3.92 -18.63
N GLN A 66 18.98 2.66 -18.59
CA GLN A 66 18.16 1.55 -18.09
C GLN A 66 17.78 1.73 -16.63
N GLY A 67 18.68 2.25 -15.79
CA GLY A 67 18.40 2.55 -14.38
C GLY A 67 17.30 3.61 -14.20
N VAL A 68 17.21 4.57 -15.12
CA VAL A 68 16.13 5.59 -15.15
C VAL A 68 14.83 5.03 -15.77
N GLY A 69 14.85 3.82 -16.34
CA GLY A 69 13.66 3.15 -16.86
C GLY A 69 13.47 3.24 -18.38
N TYR A 70 14.53 3.53 -19.14
CA TYR A 70 14.51 3.31 -20.58
C TYR A 70 14.66 1.82 -20.93
N SER A 71 13.84 1.35 -21.85
CA SER A 71 14.00 0.06 -22.50
C SER A 71 15.18 0.08 -23.48
N LEU A 72 15.68 -1.11 -23.82
CA LEU A 72 16.75 -1.21 -24.81
C LEU A 72 16.34 -0.74 -26.21
N ASN A 73 15.07 -0.85 -26.57
CA ASN A 73 14.59 -0.35 -27.86
C ASN A 73 14.62 1.18 -27.90
N GLU A 74 14.23 1.85 -26.81
CA GLU A 74 14.34 3.31 -26.71
C GLU A 74 15.81 3.76 -26.78
N ILE A 75 16.74 3.02 -26.18
CA ILE A 75 18.18 3.32 -26.24
C ILE A 75 18.73 3.14 -27.67
N VAL A 76 18.28 2.10 -28.38
CA VAL A 76 18.63 1.89 -29.80
C VAL A 76 18.14 3.07 -30.63
N GLU A 77 16.87 3.46 -30.48
CA GLU A 77 16.31 4.61 -31.18
C GLU A 77 17.09 5.89 -30.88
N MET A 78 17.39 6.15 -29.61
CA MET A 78 18.16 7.31 -29.15
C MET A 78 19.58 7.36 -29.73
N THR A 79 20.21 6.21 -29.94
CA THR A 79 21.60 6.14 -30.45
C THR A 79 21.69 6.15 -31.96
N GLN A 80 20.67 5.63 -32.66
CA GLN A 80 20.68 5.46 -34.11
C GLN A 80 19.91 6.56 -34.85
N ASN A 81 19.00 7.29 -34.19
CA ASN A 81 18.28 8.41 -34.78
C ASN A 81 19.00 9.75 -34.52
N VAL A 82 19.57 10.33 -35.58
CA VAL A 82 20.33 11.60 -35.52
C VAL A 82 19.45 12.78 -35.08
N ASN A 83 18.14 12.72 -35.32
CA ASN A 83 17.19 13.77 -34.97
C ASN A 83 16.46 13.48 -33.65
N TYR A 84 16.94 12.52 -32.86
CA TYR A 84 16.31 12.18 -31.58
C TYR A 84 16.43 13.33 -30.58
N ASP A 85 15.29 13.85 -30.13
CA ASP A 85 15.26 14.86 -29.08
C ASP A 85 15.37 14.17 -27.70
N PHE A 86 16.61 14.01 -27.26
CA PHE A 86 16.90 13.43 -25.96
C PHE A 86 16.32 14.23 -24.79
N GLN A 87 16.30 15.56 -24.89
CA GLN A 87 15.82 16.42 -23.81
C GLN A 87 14.30 16.31 -23.65
N ALA A 88 13.56 16.29 -24.76
CA ALA A 88 12.12 16.04 -24.74
C ALA A 88 11.81 14.63 -24.22
N SER A 89 12.52 13.61 -24.70
CA SER A 89 12.36 12.23 -24.22
C SER A 89 12.59 12.09 -22.73
N LEU A 90 13.65 12.70 -22.20
CA LEU A 90 13.97 12.65 -20.78
C LEU A 90 12.94 13.41 -19.94
N SER A 91 12.42 14.53 -20.45
CA SER A 91 11.33 15.28 -19.81
C SER A 91 10.06 14.44 -19.68
N GLU A 92 9.67 13.70 -20.72
CA GLU A 92 8.55 12.76 -20.65
C GLU A 92 8.82 11.59 -19.71
N LYS A 93 10.06 11.06 -19.70
CA LYS A 93 10.45 9.99 -18.77
C LYS A 93 10.34 10.44 -17.30
N ILE A 94 10.74 11.67 -16.99
CA ILE A 94 10.59 12.25 -15.65
C ILE A 94 9.11 12.32 -15.26
N LYS A 95 8.24 12.84 -16.13
CA LYS A 95 6.79 12.86 -15.88
C LYS A 95 6.21 11.48 -15.63
N ASP A 96 6.64 10.47 -16.38
CA ASP A 96 6.22 9.08 -16.17
C ASP A 96 6.68 8.51 -14.83
N LEU A 97 7.91 8.83 -14.40
CA LEU A 97 8.41 8.43 -13.09
C LEU A 97 7.65 9.14 -11.95
N GLU A 98 7.34 10.43 -12.12
CA GLU A 98 6.53 11.17 -11.15
C GLU A 98 5.11 10.63 -11.04
N ARG A 99 4.50 10.25 -12.18
CA ARG A 99 3.21 9.57 -12.23
C ARG A 99 3.26 8.23 -11.49
N LYS A 100 4.27 7.40 -11.77
CA LYS A 100 4.47 6.11 -11.08
C LYS A 100 4.70 6.29 -9.58
N ARG A 101 5.48 7.31 -9.18
CA ARG A 101 5.67 7.66 -7.76
C ARG A 101 4.32 7.97 -7.13
N PHE A 102 3.52 8.84 -7.73
CA PHE A 102 2.18 9.16 -7.24
C PHE A 102 1.28 7.92 -7.16
N GLU A 103 1.30 7.04 -8.16
CA GLU A 103 0.54 5.80 -8.14
C GLU A 103 0.99 4.88 -6.99
N ILE A 104 2.29 4.77 -6.72
CA ILE A 104 2.84 4.01 -5.59
C ILE A 104 2.38 4.61 -4.25
N GLU A 105 2.41 5.94 -4.09
CA GLU A 105 1.91 6.60 -2.88
C GLU A 105 0.42 6.27 -2.63
N GLN A 106 -0.39 6.25 -3.70
CA GLN A 106 -1.80 5.83 -3.58
C GLN A 106 -1.94 4.36 -3.15
N TYR A 107 -1.08 3.47 -3.64
CA TYR A 107 -1.06 2.07 -3.20
C TYR A 107 -0.60 1.92 -1.75
N ILE A 108 0.42 2.67 -1.32
CA ILE A 108 0.88 2.70 0.06
C ILE A 108 -0.27 3.16 0.96
N GLY A 109 -0.93 4.26 0.60
CA GLY A 109 -2.06 4.79 1.32
C GLY A 109 -3.24 3.84 1.44
N PHE A 110 -3.57 3.10 0.37
CA PHE A 110 -4.58 2.03 0.44
C PHE A 110 -4.13 0.85 1.31
N ALA A 111 -2.86 0.42 1.21
CA ALA A 111 -2.31 -0.64 2.04
C ALA A 111 -2.33 -0.28 3.54
N LYS A 112 -2.04 0.98 3.87
CA LYS A 112 -2.20 1.52 5.23
C LYS A 112 -3.66 1.42 5.70
N SER A 113 -4.64 1.76 4.87
CA SER A 113 -6.06 1.57 5.22
C SER A 113 -6.42 0.11 5.52
N LEU A 114 -5.93 -0.83 4.71
CA LEU A 114 -6.13 -2.27 4.93
C LEU A 114 -5.50 -2.71 6.25
N LYS A 115 -4.28 -2.23 6.55
CA LYS A 115 -3.59 -2.52 7.81
C LYS A 115 -4.32 -1.92 9.01
N LEU A 116 -4.75 -0.67 8.90
CA LEU A 116 -5.44 0.08 9.97
C LEU A 116 -6.75 -0.61 10.36
N THR A 117 -7.58 -0.92 9.37
CA THR A 117 -8.95 -1.40 9.57
C THR A 117 -9.06 -2.93 9.64
N GLY A 118 -8.12 -3.66 9.03
CA GLY A 118 -8.21 -5.11 8.84
C GLY A 118 -9.26 -5.53 7.79
N THR A 119 -9.95 -4.58 7.18
CA THR A 119 -11.04 -4.83 6.23
C THR A 119 -10.52 -4.99 4.81
N PHE A 120 -10.99 -6.04 4.10
CA PHE A 120 -10.73 -6.24 2.68
C PHE A 120 -11.99 -5.88 1.87
N PRO A 121 -12.03 -4.71 1.21
CA PRO A 121 -13.21 -4.29 0.47
C PRO A 121 -13.49 -5.22 -0.71
N LEU A 122 -14.77 -5.52 -0.92
CA LEU A 122 -15.27 -6.32 -2.04
C LEU A 122 -16.18 -5.46 -2.92
N PRO A 123 -16.27 -5.75 -4.24
CA PRO A 123 -17.28 -5.11 -5.07
C PRO A 123 -18.68 -5.50 -4.58
N LYS A 124 -19.66 -4.58 -4.75
CA LYS A 124 -21.07 -4.82 -4.35
C LYS A 124 -21.63 -6.13 -4.93
N LYS A 125 -21.18 -6.51 -6.13
CA LYS A 125 -21.47 -7.80 -6.77
C LYS A 125 -20.23 -8.32 -7.48
N MET A 126 -19.83 -9.56 -7.21
CA MET A 126 -18.71 -10.16 -7.94
C MET A 126 -18.99 -10.20 -9.45
N GLY A 127 -17.99 -9.79 -10.23
CA GLY A 127 -18.11 -9.64 -11.68
C GLY A 127 -18.76 -8.34 -12.17
N SER A 128 -19.18 -7.42 -11.28
CA SER A 128 -19.74 -6.12 -11.70
C SER A 128 -18.70 -5.08 -12.10
N ILE A 129 -17.42 -5.35 -11.84
CA ILE A 129 -16.28 -4.46 -12.12
C ILE A 129 -15.06 -5.33 -12.42
N ARG A 130 -14.17 -4.86 -13.30
CA ARG A 130 -12.88 -5.53 -13.52
C ARG A 130 -11.95 -5.25 -12.34
N PHE A 131 -11.04 -6.18 -12.06
CA PHE A 131 -10.15 -6.03 -10.92
C PHE A 131 -9.26 -4.78 -11.03
N GLU A 132 -8.76 -4.46 -12.22
CA GLU A 132 -7.93 -3.28 -12.44
C GLU A 132 -8.70 -1.97 -12.19
N GLU A 133 -9.98 -1.93 -12.55
CA GLU A 133 -10.87 -0.80 -12.30
C GLU A 133 -11.18 -0.66 -10.81
N PHE A 134 -11.40 -1.79 -10.12
CA PHE A 134 -11.57 -1.80 -8.67
C PHE A 134 -10.31 -1.31 -7.95
N MET A 135 -9.13 -1.79 -8.34
CA MET A 135 -7.86 -1.35 -7.74
C MET A 135 -7.63 0.14 -7.94
N LYS A 136 -7.99 0.67 -9.11
CA LYS A 136 -7.94 2.12 -9.37
C LYS A 136 -8.88 2.89 -8.45
N TYR A 137 -10.13 2.44 -8.33
CA TYR A 137 -11.10 3.06 -7.43
C TYR A 137 -10.62 3.01 -5.97
N ALA A 138 -10.18 1.85 -5.49
CA ALA A 138 -9.77 1.63 -4.10
C ALA A 138 -8.57 2.51 -3.71
N ARG A 139 -7.52 2.57 -4.55
CA ARG A 139 -6.34 3.41 -4.25
C ARG A 139 -6.62 4.92 -4.32
N GLU A 140 -7.68 5.33 -5.02
CA GLU A 140 -8.08 6.74 -5.14
C GLU A 140 -9.04 7.16 -4.03
N ASN A 141 -9.94 6.27 -3.57
CA ASN A 141 -11.04 6.61 -2.68
C ASN A 141 -10.97 5.95 -1.29
N MET A 142 -10.13 4.94 -1.11
CA MET A 142 -9.93 4.22 0.16
C MET A 142 -8.50 4.37 0.67
N ASN A 143 -7.79 5.38 0.18
CA ASN A 143 -6.46 5.76 0.64
C ASN A 143 -6.57 6.58 1.93
N VAL A 144 -5.92 6.13 3.00
CA VAL A 144 -5.94 6.81 4.31
C VAL A 144 -5.38 8.23 4.26
N ASP A 145 -4.45 8.49 3.33
CA ASP A 145 -3.80 9.78 3.13
C ASP A 145 -4.64 10.73 2.23
N ALA A 146 -5.76 10.26 1.68
CA ALA A 146 -6.67 11.10 0.88
C ALA A 146 -7.60 11.96 1.74
N ASP A 147 -7.85 11.54 2.99
CA ASP A 147 -8.67 12.26 3.96
C ASP A 147 -7.80 12.74 5.14
N PRO A 148 -7.74 14.06 5.44
CA PRO A 148 -6.89 14.57 6.51
C PRO A 148 -7.19 14.00 7.90
N GLN A 149 -8.46 13.75 8.23
CA GLN A 149 -8.83 13.19 9.54
C GLN A 149 -8.39 11.73 9.64
N MET A 150 -8.60 10.94 8.58
CA MET A 150 -8.14 9.54 8.56
C MET A 150 -6.62 9.42 8.57
N SER A 151 -5.91 10.30 7.86
CA SER A 151 -4.45 10.35 7.88
C SER A 151 -3.93 10.66 9.28
N MET A 152 -4.59 11.61 9.97
CA MET A 152 -4.26 11.96 11.35
C MET A 152 -4.52 10.79 12.32
N LEU A 153 -5.70 10.15 12.23
CA LEU A 153 -6.03 8.97 13.01
C LEU A 153 -4.99 7.85 12.80
N HIS A 154 -4.66 7.54 11.54
CA HIS A 154 -3.64 6.54 11.22
C HIS A 154 -2.29 6.86 11.86
N SER A 155 -1.85 8.13 11.80
CA SER A 155 -0.61 8.56 12.43
C SER A 155 -0.61 8.33 13.95
N LEU A 156 -1.73 8.65 14.63
CA LEU A 156 -1.87 8.42 16.06
C LEU A 156 -1.87 6.94 16.42
N VAL A 157 -2.54 6.10 15.62
CA VAL A 157 -2.54 4.65 15.81
C VAL A 157 -1.14 4.08 15.67
N GLU A 158 -0.40 4.45 14.62
CA GLU A 158 1.00 4.03 14.42
C GLU A 158 1.90 4.47 15.58
N THR A 159 1.79 5.73 16.01
CA THR A 159 2.54 6.26 17.15
C THR A 159 2.22 5.48 18.42
N THR A 160 0.94 5.28 18.73
CA THR A 160 0.50 4.57 19.92
C THR A 160 0.95 3.11 19.91
N LEU A 161 0.91 2.45 18.75
CA LEU A 161 1.29 1.04 18.66
C LEU A 161 2.79 0.81 18.75
N ASN A 162 3.60 1.72 18.20
CA ASN A 162 5.05 1.53 18.06
C ASN A 162 5.90 2.27 19.10
N LYS A 163 5.36 3.28 19.78
CA LYS A 163 6.08 4.06 20.80
C LYS A 163 5.51 3.80 22.19
N THR A 164 6.39 3.79 23.18
CA THR A 164 5.99 3.87 24.59
C THR A 164 5.84 5.32 25.02
N ASP A 165 5.21 5.58 26.17
CA ASP A 165 5.08 6.94 26.73
C ASP A 165 6.44 7.65 26.86
N SER A 166 7.52 6.91 27.14
CA SER A 166 8.87 7.46 27.23
C SER A 166 9.52 7.77 25.88
N ASP A 167 9.00 7.23 24.78
CA ASP A 167 9.53 7.44 23.42
C ASP A 167 8.77 8.53 22.66
N LEU A 168 7.74 9.13 23.25
CA LEU A 168 6.96 10.20 22.64
C LEU A 168 7.79 11.49 22.57
N THR A 169 7.82 12.09 21.38
CA THR A 169 8.47 13.37 21.12
C THR A 169 7.49 14.52 21.29
N GLU A 170 7.99 15.75 21.42
CA GLU A 170 7.14 16.95 21.45
C GLU A 170 6.22 17.04 20.23
N ALA A 171 6.72 16.68 19.04
CA ALA A 171 5.92 16.65 17.82
C ALA A 171 4.78 15.60 17.87
N ASP A 172 4.99 14.46 18.53
CA ASP A 172 3.93 13.46 18.71
C ASP A 172 2.84 14.01 19.65
N LEU A 173 3.24 14.70 20.73
CA LEU A 173 2.31 15.31 21.69
C LEU A 173 1.51 16.45 21.05
N GLU A 174 2.15 17.31 20.25
CA GLU A 174 1.45 18.35 19.48
C GLU A 174 0.44 17.73 18.49
N GLN A 175 0.78 16.61 17.86
CA GLN A 175 -0.14 15.90 16.98
C GLN A 175 -1.34 15.34 17.75
N ILE A 176 -1.13 14.75 18.92
CA ILE A 176 -2.21 14.27 19.80
C ILE A 176 -3.10 15.42 20.24
N GLU A 177 -2.51 16.53 20.70
CA GLU A 177 -3.25 17.72 21.11
C GLU A 177 -4.06 18.31 19.95
N THR A 178 -3.47 18.37 18.77
CA THR A 178 -4.15 18.86 17.57
C THR A 178 -5.35 17.97 17.21
N PHE A 179 -5.23 16.64 17.38
CA PHE A 179 -6.33 15.73 17.11
C PHE A 179 -7.46 15.91 18.11
N ILE A 180 -7.12 15.99 19.40
CA ILE A 180 -8.09 16.23 20.46
C ILE A 180 -8.79 17.58 20.26
N SER A 181 -8.05 18.61 19.84
CA SER A 181 -8.56 19.97 19.70
C SER A 181 -9.38 20.19 18.43
N ASN A 182 -9.06 19.48 17.34
CA ASN A 182 -9.78 19.60 16.06
C ASN A 182 -10.93 18.59 15.93
N ALA A 183 -11.04 17.65 16.85
CA ALA A 183 -12.12 16.71 16.83
C ALA A 183 -13.36 17.34 17.48
N ASP A 184 -14.32 17.68 16.63
CA ASP A 184 -15.67 18.13 16.99
C ASP A 184 -16.54 16.90 17.35
N ALA A 185 -17.83 16.88 16.99
CA ALA A 185 -18.79 15.78 17.23
C ALA A 185 -18.21 14.33 17.12
N ASP A 186 -17.27 14.07 16.21
CA ASP A 186 -16.63 12.77 15.99
C ASP A 186 -15.92 12.19 17.23
N LEU A 187 -15.29 13.02 18.07
CA LEU A 187 -14.70 12.53 19.34
C LEU A 187 -15.78 12.14 20.32
N THR A 188 -16.88 12.90 20.37
CA THR A 188 -18.02 12.61 21.25
C THR A 188 -18.63 11.26 20.88
N ASP A 189 -18.81 11.00 19.58
CA ASP A 189 -19.27 9.70 19.09
C ASP A 189 -18.30 8.57 19.43
N GLY A 190 -17.00 8.80 19.26
CA GLY A 190 -15.95 7.85 19.65
C GLY A 190 -15.98 7.51 21.14
N PHE A 191 -16.15 8.51 22.02
CA PHE A 191 -16.29 8.30 23.45
C PHE A 191 -17.56 7.54 23.82
N ILE A 192 -18.71 7.89 23.23
CA ILE A 192 -19.99 7.22 23.51
C ILE A 192 -19.95 5.76 23.07
N ILE A 193 -19.46 5.50 21.85
CA ILE A 193 -19.28 4.12 21.36
C ILE A 193 -18.26 3.36 22.22
N GLY A 194 -17.15 4.00 22.59
CA GLY A 194 -16.15 3.41 23.48
C GLY A 194 -16.72 3.00 24.84
N GLU A 195 -17.62 3.81 25.42
CA GLU A 195 -18.30 3.50 26.66
C GLU A 195 -19.24 2.29 26.53
N TYR A 196 -19.99 2.19 25.42
CA TYR A 196 -20.78 0.99 25.15
C TYR A 196 -19.92 -0.27 25.04
N TYR A 197 -18.75 -0.19 24.39
CA TYR A 197 -17.81 -1.30 24.30
C TYR A 197 -17.21 -1.68 25.66
N THR A 198 -16.88 -0.70 26.51
CA THR A 198 -16.46 -0.94 27.89
C THR A 198 -17.52 -1.74 28.64
N GLN A 199 -18.77 -1.29 28.58
CA GLN A 199 -19.89 -1.96 29.23
C GLN A 199 -20.12 -3.38 28.70
N LEU A 200 -19.91 -3.64 27.41
CA LEU A 200 -19.95 -5.00 26.87
C LEU A 200 -18.80 -5.85 27.42
N ALA A 201 -17.57 -5.34 27.42
CA ALA A 201 -16.40 -6.06 27.91
C ALA A 201 -16.54 -6.48 29.39
N GLU A 202 -17.10 -5.61 30.22
CA GLU A 202 -17.37 -5.90 31.65
C GLU A 202 -18.38 -7.05 31.86
N ARG A 203 -19.27 -7.26 30.88
CA ARG A 203 -20.29 -8.32 30.90
C ARG A 203 -19.81 -9.67 30.37
N LYS A 204 -18.51 -9.83 30.09
CA LYS A 204 -17.93 -11.07 29.50
C LYS A 204 -18.15 -12.38 30.26
N LYS A 205 -18.65 -12.33 31.51
CA LYS A 205 -19.06 -13.51 32.30
C LYS A 205 -20.48 -13.99 31.98
N LEU A 206 -21.27 -13.20 31.25
CA LEU A 206 -22.59 -13.56 30.77
C LEU A 206 -22.50 -14.30 29.43
N ASP A 207 -23.59 -14.96 29.05
CA ASP A 207 -23.73 -15.50 27.70
C ASP A 207 -23.94 -14.36 26.68
N VAL A 208 -23.38 -14.49 25.48
CA VAL A 208 -23.50 -13.47 24.43
C VAL A 208 -24.94 -13.23 23.98
N SER A 209 -25.83 -14.23 24.11
CA SER A 209 -27.26 -14.12 23.83
C SER A 209 -28.08 -13.53 24.98
N ASN A 210 -27.45 -13.20 26.11
CA ASN A 210 -28.12 -12.59 27.25
C ASN A 210 -28.88 -11.33 26.83
N THR A 211 -30.12 -11.18 27.31
CA THR A 211 -31.00 -10.07 26.91
C THR A 211 -30.43 -8.70 27.21
N GLY A 212 -29.70 -8.53 28.32
CA GLY A 212 -29.02 -7.27 28.65
C GLY A 212 -27.81 -6.99 27.76
N VAL A 213 -27.08 -8.03 27.35
CA VAL A 213 -25.97 -7.93 26.38
C VAL A 213 -26.53 -7.52 25.02
N GLN A 214 -27.55 -8.21 24.53
CA GLN A 214 -28.14 -7.93 23.22
C GLN A 214 -28.90 -6.59 23.17
N ALA A 215 -29.48 -6.14 24.28
CA ALA A 215 -30.03 -4.78 24.39
C ALA A 215 -28.93 -3.72 24.23
N LEU A 216 -27.75 -3.94 24.83
CA LEU A 216 -26.61 -3.04 24.70
C LEU A 216 -26.05 -3.04 23.27
N VAL A 217 -25.93 -4.21 22.62
CA VAL A 217 -25.55 -4.30 21.20
C VAL A 217 -26.55 -3.57 20.31
N ASN A 218 -27.85 -3.68 20.60
CA ASN A 218 -28.87 -2.93 19.88
C ASN A 218 -28.71 -1.40 20.06
N SER A 219 -28.37 -0.93 21.26
CA SER A 219 -28.06 0.49 21.48
C SER A 219 -26.87 0.96 20.63
N ILE A 220 -25.82 0.15 20.54
CA ILE A 220 -24.67 0.44 19.66
C ILE A 220 -25.15 0.52 18.20
N TYR A 221 -25.90 -0.47 17.73
CA TYR A 221 -26.43 -0.49 16.36
C TYR A 221 -27.26 0.76 16.04
N MET A 222 -28.18 1.15 16.94
CA MET A 222 -29.00 2.34 16.76
C MET A 222 -28.13 3.61 16.73
N TYR A 223 -27.15 3.72 17.64
CA TYR A 223 -26.24 4.85 17.67
C TYR A 223 -25.47 5.02 16.36
N TYR A 224 -24.95 3.91 15.80
CA TYR A 224 -24.28 3.93 14.51
C TYR A 224 -25.21 4.38 13.39
N CYS A 225 -26.44 3.86 13.36
CA CYS A 225 -27.45 4.26 12.37
C CYS A 225 -27.86 5.72 12.49
N GLU A 226 -27.89 6.29 13.70
CA GLU A 226 -28.35 7.66 13.92
C GLU A 226 -27.23 8.70 13.70
N ASN A 227 -25.98 8.35 14.01
CA ASN A 227 -24.89 9.34 14.13
C ASN A 227 -23.68 9.04 13.22
N LEU A 228 -23.38 7.78 12.89
CA LEU A 228 -22.11 7.41 12.24
C LEU A 228 -22.26 6.93 10.79
N PHE A 229 -23.43 6.44 10.41
CA PHE A 229 -23.69 6.02 9.03
C PHE A 229 -24.33 7.14 8.21
N THR A 230 -23.95 7.22 6.94
CA THR A 230 -24.60 8.13 5.99
C THR A 230 -26.01 7.64 5.64
N GLU A 231 -26.90 8.53 5.20
CA GLU A 231 -28.29 8.17 4.80
C GLU A 231 -28.33 7.00 3.79
N GLU A 232 -27.45 6.99 2.77
CA GLU A 232 -27.38 5.88 1.80
C GLU A 232 -26.97 4.55 2.46
N SER A 233 -26.14 4.61 3.50
CA SER A 233 -25.70 3.45 4.26
C SER A 233 -26.83 2.90 5.13
N ILE A 234 -27.59 3.78 5.80
CA ILE A 234 -28.67 3.43 6.73
C ILE A 234 -29.78 2.64 6.04
N GLU A 235 -30.28 3.08 4.89
CA GLU A 235 -31.36 2.40 4.14
C GLU A 235 -31.05 0.93 3.85
N ARG A 236 -29.77 0.56 3.85
CA ARG A 236 -29.28 -0.76 3.51
C ARG A 236 -28.59 -1.47 4.67
N MET A 237 -28.49 -0.85 5.85
CA MET A 237 -27.76 -1.39 6.99
C MET A 237 -28.68 -2.27 7.84
N THR A 238 -28.58 -3.59 7.66
CA THR A 238 -29.28 -4.56 8.52
C THR A 238 -28.39 -4.95 9.71
N PRO A 239 -28.94 -5.46 10.83
CA PRO A 239 -28.14 -6.03 11.93
C PRO A 239 -27.09 -7.03 11.45
N GLN A 240 -27.47 -7.87 10.47
CA GLN A 240 -26.56 -8.82 9.86
C GLN A 240 -25.38 -8.15 9.15
N LYS A 241 -25.60 -7.08 8.38
CA LYS A 241 -24.52 -6.34 7.70
C LYS A 241 -23.67 -5.53 8.68
N PHE A 242 -24.31 -4.90 9.64
CA PHE A 242 -23.67 -4.17 10.73
C PHE A 242 -22.67 -5.07 11.47
N ALA A 243 -23.10 -6.27 11.87
CA ALA A 243 -22.22 -7.24 12.52
C ALA A 243 -21.01 -7.62 11.64
N ARG A 244 -21.17 -7.83 10.33
CA ARG A 244 -20.03 -8.12 9.44
C ARG A 244 -19.01 -6.99 9.41
N TYR A 245 -19.48 -5.75 9.48
CA TYR A 245 -18.62 -4.57 9.38
C TYR A 245 -17.91 -4.29 10.71
N ILE A 246 -18.64 -4.26 11.82
CA ILE A 246 -18.10 -3.84 13.12
C ILE A 246 -17.28 -4.92 13.80
N VAL A 247 -17.56 -6.22 13.59
CA VAL A 247 -16.75 -7.29 14.20
C VAL A 247 -15.26 -7.20 13.81
N GLN A 248 -14.96 -6.71 12.61
CA GLN A 248 -13.60 -6.60 12.11
C GLN A 248 -12.71 -5.69 12.96
N ILE A 249 -13.27 -4.64 13.57
CA ILE A 249 -12.51 -3.70 14.40
C ILE A 249 -11.96 -4.35 15.67
N PHE A 250 -12.51 -5.50 16.09
CA PHE A 250 -12.07 -6.25 17.27
C PHE A 250 -11.26 -7.51 16.92
N THR A 251 -11.13 -7.83 15.63
CA THR A 251 -10.60 -9.13 15.19
C THR A 251 -9.44 -9.02 14.21
N SER A 252 -9.27 -7.86 13.58
CA SER A 252 -8.23 -7.64 12.57
C SER A 252 -7.78 -6.18 12.49
N GLY A 253 -6.57 -5.97 11.98
CA GLY A 253 -6.00 -4.64 11.77
C GLY A 253 -5.49 -3.96 13.04
N ASP A 254 -4.82 -2.83 12.87
CA ASP A 254 -4.17 -2.10 13.96
C ASP A 254 -5.18 -1.59 15.01
N ILE A 255 -6.40 -1.23 14.60
CA ILE A 255 -7.48 -0.84 15.54
C ILE A 255 -7.80 -1.99 16.51
N SER A 256 -7.81 -3.24 16.05
CA SER A 256 -8.06 -4.39 16.93
C SER A 256 -6.98 -4.55 17.99
N ILE A 257 -5.72 -4.26 17.65
CA ILE A 257 -4.60 -4.31 18.59
C ILE A 257 -4.75 -3.22 19.65
N LEU A 258 -5.22 -2.02 19.28
CA LEU A 258 -5.53 -0.97 20.25
C LEU A 258 -6.66 -1.38 21.19
N TYR A 259 -7.75 -1.94 20.67
CA TYR A 259 -8.83 -2.42 21.53
C TYR A 259 -8.40 -3.59 22.42
N GLU A 260 -7.51 -4.47 21.96
CA GLU A 260 -6.93 -5.50 22.82
C GLU A 260 -6.14 -4.92 24.01
N ARG A 261 -5.48 -3.75 23.84
CA ARG A 261 -4.82 -3.06 24.96
C ARG A 261 -5.83 -2.49 25.97
N ILE A 262 -7.01 -2.09 25.52
CA ILE A 262 -8.06 -1.48 26.36
C ILE A 262 -8.90 -2.55 27.07
N TYR A 263 -9.45 -3.51 26.31
CA TYR A 263 -10.43 -4.49 26.82
C TYR A 263 -9.83 -5.86 27.11
N GLY A 264 -8.58 -6.10 26.72
CA GLY A 264 -7.96 -7.43 26.72
C GLY A 264 -8.54 -8.35 25.64
N LYS A 265 -7.83 -9.44 25.36
CA LYS A 265 -8.22 -10.45 24.36
C LYS A 265 -9.61 -11.03 24.60
N ASP A 266 -9.91 -11.40 25.85
CA ASP A 266 -11.22 -11.97 26.21
C ASP A 266 -12.35 -10.95 26.08
N GLY A 267 -12.07 -9.67 26.37
CA GLY A 267 -13.05 -8.59 26.22
C GLY A 267 -13.38 -8.36 24.75
N CYS A 268 -12.36 -8.20 23.91
CA CYS A 268 -12.54 -8.03 22.45
C CYS A 268 -13.25 -9.23 21.83
N LYS A 269 -12.86 -10.46 22.20
CA LYS A 269 -13.55 -11.67 21.76
C LYS A 269 -15.02 -11.67 22.17
N PHE A 270 -15.33 -11.32 23.42
CA PHE A 270 -16.71 -11.27 23.88
C PHE A 270 -17.55 -10.23 23.12
N ILE A 271 -17.01 -9.02 22.92
CA ILE A 271 -17.67 -7.96 22.15
C ILE A 271 -17.95 -8.45 20.72
N ALA A 272 -16.94 -9.03 20.05
CA ALA A 272 -17.06 -9.55 18.70
C ALA A 272 -18.13 -10.65 18.59
N GLU A 273 -18.18 -11.60 19.53
CA GLU A 273 -19.19 -12.66 19.55
C GLU A 273 -20.60 -12.13 19.87
N ALA A 274 -20.72 -11.11 20.73
CA ALA A 274 -22.00 -10.46 21.00
C ALA A 274 -22.57 -9.74 19.76
N LEU A 275 -21.70 -9.04 19.01
CA LEU A 275 -22.03 -8.42 17.72
C LEU A 275 -22.42 -9.48 16.67
N ALA A 276 -21.67 -10.58 16.58
CA ALA A 276 -21.98 -11.70 15.68
C ALA A 276 -23.37 -12.30 15.99
N CYS A 277 -23.65 -12.56 17.27
CA CYS A 277 -24.95 -13.06 17.74
C CYS A 277 -26.09 -12.10 17.34
N PHE A 278 -25.91 -10.79 17.52
CA PHE A 278 -26.90 -9.78 17.13
C PHE A 278 -27.20 -9.79 15.62
N GLY A 279 -26.16 -10.03 14.81
CA GLY A 279 -26.28 -10.20 13.36
C GLY A 279 -26.91 -11.51 12.90
N GLY A 280 -27.23 -12.42 13.82
CA GLY A 280 -27.78 -13.75 13.52
C GLY A 280 -26.74 -14.80 13.15
N TYR A 281 -25.45 -14.56 13.45
CA TYR A 281 -24.38 -15.54 13.26
C TYR A 281 -24.18 -16.39 14.51
N SER A 282 -23.79 -17.64 14.31
CA SER A 282 -23.51 -18.60 15.40
C SER A 282 -22.17 -18.32 16.07
N SER A 283 -21.25 -17.67 15.36
CA SER A 283 -19.95 -17.19 15.88
C SER A 283 -19.31 -16.20 14.91
N VAL A 284 -18.31 -15.46 15.38
CA VAL A 284 -17.44 -14.62 14.53
C VAL A 284 -16.88 -15.38 13.32
N ASN A 285 -16.46 -16.64 13.49
CA ASN A 285 -15.90 -17.46 12.41
C ASN A 285 -16.90 -17.78 11.27
N GLU A 286 -18.19 -17.53 11.48
CA GLU A 286 -19.21 -17.69 10.43
C GLU A 286 -19.27 -16.47 9.50
N ILE A 287 -18.89 -15.29 9.98
CA ILE A 287 -18.97 -14.02 9.24
C ILE A 287 -18.07 -14.01 8.00
N ASP A 288 -16.89 -14.60 8.12
CA ASP A 288 -15.87 -14.67 7.06
C ASP A 288 -16.10 -15.82 6.07
N LYS A 289 -17.08 -16.68 6.31
CA LYS A 289 -17.45 -17.69 5.32
C LYS A 289 -18.15 -16.98 4.17
N PRO A 290 -17.68 -17.12 2.92
CA PRO A 290 -18.46 -16.66 1.77
C PRO A 290 -19.83 -17.33 1.86
N SER A 291 -20.88 -16.50 1.78
CA SER A 291 -22.26 -16.98 1.77
C SER A 291 -22.36 -18.11 0.77
N LYS A 292 -22.82 -19.29 1.20
CA LYS A 292 -23.04 -20.43 0.30
C LYS A 292 -24.13 -20.05 -0.70
N TYR A 293 -23.75 -19.48 -1.83
CA TYR A 293 -24.56 -19.35 -3.03
C TYR A 293 -23.67 -19.54 -4.25
#